data_AF-A0A841FIL9-F1
#
_entry.id   AF-A0A841FIL9-F1
#
_cell.length_a   1.000
_cell.length_b   1.000
_cell.length_c   1.000
_cell.angle_alpha   90.00
_cell.angle_beta   90.00
_cell.angle_gamma   90.00
#
_symmetry.space_group_name_H-M   'P 1'
#
loop_
_entity.id
_entity.type
_entity.pdbx_description
1 polymer ?
#
loop_
_entity_poly.entity_id
_entity_poly.type
_entity_poly.pdbx_seq_one_letter_code
_entity_poly.pdbx_strand_id
1 'polypeptide(L)'
;MSDEDHLREAVRLAYACPPSATAFSVGAVIATPGGPVLSRGYSRQEEPHDHAEEVALRHAPRDLAGATVYSSLEPCGERASRPLTCARLIIAAGVRRVVYAWDEPSLFVPGKGVEVLRAAGVEVVKLAGLEAEARAANVHLFDE
;
A
#
# COMPACT_ATOMS: atom_id res chain seq x y z
N MET A 1 6.00 7.50 -16.64
CA MET A 1 6.38 7.91 -15.27
C MET A 1 7.23 6.82 -14.65
N SER A 2 8.15 7.14 -13.75
CA SER A 2 9.03 6.17 -13.09
C SER A 2 8.35 5.49 -11.90
N ASP A 3 8.93 4.39 -11.41
CA ASP A 3 8.49 3.74 -10.16
C ASP A 3 8.58 4.72 -8.98
N GLU A 4 9.59 5.58 -8.96
CA GLU A 4 9.77 6.61 -7.96
C GLU A 4 8.67 7.67 -8.00
N ASP A 5 8.22 8.08 -9.20
CA ASP A 5 7.14 9.06 -9.36
C ASP A 5 5.82 8.53 -8.78
N HIS A 6 5.44 7.29 -9.13
CA HIS A 6 4.23 6.66 -8.62
C HIS A 6 4.30 6.39 -7.12
N LEU A 7 5.45 5.94 -6.63
CA LEU A 7 5.61 5.69 -5.20
C LEU A 7 5.61 6.98 -4.39
N ARG A 8 6.21 8.06 -4.90
CA ARG A 8 6.14 9.38 -4.27
C ARG A 8 4.71 9.91 -4.23
N GLU A 9 3.91 9.64 -5.26
CA GLU A 9 2.48 9.95 -5.24
C GLU A 9 1.74 9.16 -4.15
N ALA A 10 2.01 7.85 -4.03
CA ALA A 10 1.47 7.03 -2.94
C ALA A 10 1.85 7.57 -1.55
N VAL A 11 3.11 7.99 -1.35
CA VAL A 11 3.56 8.64 -0.11
C VAL A 11 2.80 9.93 0.16
N ARG A 12 2.56 10.78 -0.85
CA ARG A 12 1.77 12.02 -0.69
C ARG A 12 0.33 11.73 -0.28
N LEU A 13 -0.29 10.70 -0.85
CA LEU A 13 -1.66 10.28 -0.49
C LEU A 13 -1.77 9.88 0.98
N ALA A 14 -0.72 9.34 1.59
CA ALA A 14 -0.72 9.02 3.02
C ALA A 14 -1.00 10.25 3.92
N TYR A 15 -0.58 11.44 3.52
CA TYR A 15 -0.83 12.68 4.27
C TYR A 15 -2.28 13.18 4.19
N ALA A 16 -3.10 12.61 3.30
CA ALA A 16 -4.53 12.92 3.20
C ALA A 16 -5.40 12.04 4.12
N CYS A 17 -4.81 11.07 4.81
CA CYS A 17 -5.58 10.15 5.65
C CYS A 17 -6.22 10.89 6.84
N PRO A 18 -7.49 10.62 7.16
CA PRO A 18 -8.06 10.97 8.46
C PRO A 18 -7.16 10.48 9.61
N PRO A 19 -7.01 11.24 10.71
CA PRO A 19 -6.20 10.84 11.85
C PRO A 19 -6.63 9.50 12.46
N SER A 20 -5.68 8.75 13.00
CA SER A 20 -5.94 7.53 13.77
C SER A 20 -4.82 7.31 14.78
N ALA A 21 -5.14 6.74 15.94
CA ALA A 21 -4.14 6.28 16.92
C ALA A 21 -3.91 4.76 16.84
N THR A 22 -4.65 4.06 15.98
CA THR A 22 -4.71 2.58 15.96
C THR A 22 -4.55 2.01 14.55
N ALA A 23 -4.16 2.83 13.58
CA ALA A 23 -3.96 2.42 12.20
C ALA A 23 -2.97 3.36 11.50
N PHE A 24 -2.14 2.80 10.63
CA PHE A 24 -1.22 3.59 9.81
C PHE A 24 -1.97 4.48 8.81
N SER A 25 -1.38 5.62 8.50
CA SER A 25 -1.67 6.45 7.34
C SER A 25 -0.87 5.93 6.16
N VAL A 26 -1.56 5.28 5.21
CA VAL A 26 -0.99 4.67 4.01
C VAL A 26 -1.66 5.27 2.79
N GLY A 27 -0.90 5.48 1.72
CA GLY A 27 -1.41 5.78 0.39
C GLY A 27 -0.98 4.72 -0.62
N ALA A 28 -1.81 4.51 -1.64
CA ALA A 28 -1.60 3.52 -2.68
C ALA A 28 -1.99 4.05 -4.07
N VAL A 29 -1.22 3.64 -5.07
CA VAL A 29 -1.43 3.96 -6.49
C VAL A 29 -1.37 2.66 -7.29
N ILE A 30 -2.25 2.49 -8.26
CA ILE A 30 -2.18 1.39 -9.23
C ILE A 30 -1.93 2.00 -10.60
N ALA A 31 -0.88 1.57 -11.28
CA ALA A 31 -0.50 2.11 -12.59
C ALA A 31 0.00 1.00 -13.52
N THR A 32 -0.01 1.28 -14.82
CA THR A 32 0.66 0.39 -15.80
C THR A 32 2.17 0.65 -15.82
N PRO A 33 3.00 -0.35 -16.16
CA PRO A 33 4.45 -0.20 -16.25
C PRO A 33 4.86 0.95 -17.18
N GLY A 34 5.53 1.96 -16.62
CA GLY A 34 5.94 3.16 -17.36
C GLY A 34 4.80 4.07 -17.83
N GLY A 35 3.54 3.69 -17.58
CA GLY A 35 2.35 4.31 -18.12
C GLY A 35 1.51 5.09 -17.09
N PRO A 36 0.22 5.33 -17.36
CA PRO A 36 -0.64 6.15 -16.51
C PRO A 36 -1.10 5.44 -15.24
N VAL A 37 -1.51 6.25 -14.26
CA VAL A 37 -2.25 5.80 -13.07
C VAL A 37 -3.65 5.35 -13.48
N LEU A 38 -4.02 4.15 -13.05
CA LEU A 38 -5.34 3.55 -13.20
C LEU A 38 -6.26 3.93 -12.04
N SER A 39 -5.74 3.91 -10.82
CA SER A 39 -6.50 4.25 -9.61
C SER A 39 -5.61 4.66 -8.44
N ARG A 40 -6.23 5.23 -7.41
CA ARG A 40 -5.59 5.76 -6.21
C ARG A 40 -6.43 5.41 -4.98
N GLY A 41 -5.79 5.36 -3.83
CA GLY A 41 -6.46 5.23 -2.55
C GLY A 41 -5.59 5.69 -1.40
N TYR A 42 -6.21 6.09 -0.31
CA TYR A 42 -5.54 6.29 0.98
C TYR A 42 -6.36 5.67 2.10
N SER A 43 -5.71 5.43 3.23
CA SER A 43 -6.36 4.77 4.37
C SER A 43 -7.49 5.63 4.91
N ARG A 44 -8.61 4.99 5.24
CA ARG A 44 -9.81 5.66 5.77
C ARG A 44 -10.47 6.68 4.82
N GLN A 45 -10.25 6.54 3.51
CA GLN A 45 -10.85 7.43 2.51
C GLN A 45 -12.39 7.34 2.47
N GLU A 46 -12.96 6.13 2.61
CA GLU A 46 -14.40 5.91 2.48
C GLU A 46 -15.00 5.32 3.76
N GLU A 47 -14.32 4.35 4.37
CA GLU A 47 -14.72 3.74 5.64
C GLU A 47 -13.59 3.78 6.68
N PRO A 48 -13.90 3.83 8.00
CA PRO A 48 -12.88 3.91 9.07
C PRO A 48 -11.85 2.78 9.12
N HIS A 49 -12.11 1.66 8.44
CA HIS A 49 -11.25 0.47 8.45
C HIS A 49 -10.56 0.21 7.10
N ASP A 50 -10.74 1.10 6.14
CA ASP A 50 -10.16 0.94 4.81
C ASP A 50 -8.65 1.07 4.84
N HIS A 51 -7.98 0.09 4.25
CA HIS A 51 -6.59 0.21 3.86
C HIS A 51 -6.49 0.88 2.48
N ALA A 52 -5.36 1.53 2.20
CA ALA A 52 -5.17 2.28 0.96
C ALA A 52 -5.27 1.40 -0.29
N GLU A 53 -4.74 0.18 -0.22
CA GLU A 53 -4.75 -0.79 -1.32
C GLU A 53 -6.15 -1.30 -1.60
N GLU A 54 -7.02 -1.43 -0.58
CA GLU A 54 -8.42 -1.78 -0.77
C GLU A 54 -9.18 -0.70 -1.54
N VAL A 55 -8.96 0.56 -1.17
CA VAL A 55 -9.56 1.71 -1.86
C VAL A 55 -9.06 1.76 -3.30
N ALA A 56 -7.74 1.66 -3.51
CA ALA A 56 -7.16 1.70 -4.85
C ALA A 56 -7.68 0.54 -5.74
N LEU A 57 -7.77 -0.68 -5.22
CA LEU A 57 -8.30 -1.83 -5.95
C LEU A 57 -9.79 -1.69 -6.29
N ARG A 58 -10.62 -1.11 -5.39
CA ARG A 58 -12.05 -0.88 -5.66
C ARG A 58 -12.29 0.06 -6.83
N HIS A 59 -11.43 1.06 -7.01
CA HIS A 59 -11.52 2.02 -8.12
C HIS A 59 -10.74 1.59 -9.36
N ALA A 60 -10.04 0.46 -9.30
CA ALA A 60 -9.26 -0.04 -10.41
C ALA A 60 -10.14 -0.75 -11.45
N PRO A 61 -9.69 -0.83 -12.72
CA PRO A 61 -10.30 -1.75 -13.69
C PRO A 61 -10.16 -3.20 -13.21
N ARG A 62 -11.05 -4.09 -13.69
CA ARG A 62 -11.16 -5.47 -13.22
C ARG A 62 -9.93 -6.36 -13.51
N ASP A 63 -9.18 -6.06 -14.57
CA ASP A 63 -7.98 -6.82 -14.95
C ASP A 63 -6.72 -6.00 -14.65
N LEU A 64 -5.94 -6.47 -13.68
CA LEU A 64 -4.69 -5.84 -13.25
C LEU A 64 -3.47 -6.74 -13.49
N ALA A 65 -3.58 -7.77 -14.34
CA ALA A 65 -2.48 -8.69 -14.62
C ALA A 65 -1.20 -8.00 -15.11
N GLY A 66 -1.35 -6.87 -15.81
CA GLY A 66 -0.26 -6.04 -16.31
C GLY A 66 0.04 -4.80 -15.48
N ALA A 67 -0.55 -4.63 -14.29
CA ALA A 67 -0.38 -3.43 -13.46
C ALA A 67 0.61 -3.63 -12.30
N THR A 68 1.07 -2.51 -11.76
CA THR A 68 1.89 -2.43 -10.54
C THR A 68 1.11 -1.70 -9.46
N VAL A 69 1.14 -2.24 -8.23
CA VAL A 69 0.68 -1.55 -7.03
C VAL A 69 1.88 -0.84 -6.40
N TYR A 70 1.76 0.46 -6.16
CA TYR A 70 2.71 1.28 -5.42
C TYR A 70 2.09 1.62 -4.07
N SER A 71 2.75 1.27 -2.97
CA SER A 71 2.22 1.47 -1.62
C SER A 71 3.24 2.18 -0.73
N SER A 72 2.83 3.20 0.02
CA SER A 72 3.74 3.91 0.91
C SER A 72 4.27 3.04 2.06
N LEU A 73 3.51 2.01 2.44
CA LEU A 73 3.86 0.99 3.44
C LEU A 73 3.78 -0.39 2.80
N GLU A 74 4.55 -1.36 3.28
CA GLU A 74 4.37 -2.77 2.96
C GLU A 74 2.88 -3.16 3.05
N PRO A 75 2.29 -3.77 2.01
CA PRO A 75 0.90 -4.18 2.06
C PRO A 75 0.67 -5.24 3.13
N CYS A 76 -0.34 -5.08 3.99
CA CYS A 76 -0.45 -5.94 5.15
C CYS A 76 -0.57 -7.44 4.78
N GLY A 77 0.14 -8.28 5.54
CA GLY A 77 0.06 -9.75 5.48
C GLY A 77 -0.81 -10.35 6.60
N GLU A 78 -1.18 -9.53 7.58
CA GLU A 78 -2.05 -9.85 8.70
C GLU A 78 -2.85 -8.60 9.05
N ARG A 79 -4.09 -8.73 9.50
CA ARG A 79 -4.88 -7.60 10.01
C ARG A 79 -6.06 -8.06 10.85
N ALA A 80 -6.44 -7.24 11.83
CA ALA A 80 -7.62 -7.47 12.66
C ALA A 80 -8.91 -6.87 12.08
N SER A 81 -8.80 -5.84 11.24
CA SER A 81 -9.95 -5.04 10.78
C SER A 81 -10.93 -5.83 9.91
N ARG A 82 -10.44 -6.80 9.11
CA ARG A 82 -11.22 -7.54 8.11
C ARG A 82 -10.52 -8.85 7.72
N PRO A 83 -11.24 -9.88 7.20
CA PRO A 83 -10.72 -11.24 7.02
C PRO A 83 -9.68 -11.40 5.88
N LEU A 84 -9.76 -10.62 4.80
CA LEU A 84 -8.78 -10.67 3.71
C LEU A 84 -7.76 -9.55 3.86
N THR A 85 -6.47 -9.88 3.87
CA THR A 85 -5.34 -8.94 3.94
C THR A 85 -5.11 -8.25 2.60
N CYS A 86 -4.48 -7.07 2.59
CA CYS A 86 -4.12 -6.36 1.35
C CYS A 86 -3.29 -7.22 0.40
N ALA A 87 -2.29 -7.96 0.89
CA ALA A 87 -1.49 -8.87 0.08
C ALA A 87 -2.36 -9.88 -0.70
N ARG A 88 -3.33 -10.52 -0.02
CA ARG A 88 -4.27 -11.47 -0.64
C ARG A 88 -5.23 -10.80 -1.64
N LEU A 89 -5.65 -9.57 -1.39
CA LEU A 89 -6.49 -8.81 -2.32
C LEU A 89 -5.73 -8.45 -3.61
N ILE A 90 -4.47 -8.04 -3.47
CA ILE A 90 -3.57 -7.77 -4.60
C ILE A 90 -3.38 -9.03 -5.46
N ILE A 91 -3.12 -10.18 -4.81
CA ILE A 91 -3.00 -11.48 -5.50
C ILE A 91 -4.30 -11.84 -6.24
N ALA A 92 -5.44 -11.69 -5.57
CA ALA A 92 -6.75 -12.01 -6.15
C ALA A 92 -7.10 -11.10 -7.35
N ALA A 93 -6.63 -9.84 -7.35
CA ALA A 93 -6.80 -8.91 -8.46
C ALA A 93 -5.87 -9.20 -9.65
N GLY A 94 -4.98 -10.19 -9.53
CA GLY A 94 -4.08 -10.61 -10.60
C GLY A 94 -2.80 -9.78 -10.73
N VAL A 95 -2.58 -8.79 -9.87
CA VAL A 95 -1.37 -7.95 -9.87
C VAL A 95 -0.12 -8.81 -9.73
N ARG A 96 0.88 -8.54 -10.57
CA ARG A 96 2.14 -9.30 -10.60
C ARG A 96 3.33 -8.54 -10.05
N ARG A 97 3.18 -7.25 -9.74
CA ARG A 97 4.26 -6.42 -9.18
C ARG A 97 3.76 -5.46 -8.11
N VAL A 98 4.50 -5.39 -7.01
CA VAL A 98 4.30 -4.45 -5.91
C VAL A 98 5.61 -3.71 -5.66
N VAL A 99 5.52 -2.38 -5.55
CA VAL A 99 6.62 -1.52 -5.16
C VAL A 99 6.21 -0.76 -3.90
N TYR A 100 7.07 -0.72 -2.88
CA TYR A 100 6.72 -0.07 -1.62
C TYR A 100 7.90 0.69 -1.00
N ALA A 101 7.60 1.65 -0.12
CA ALA A 101 8.62 2.56 0.43
C ALA A 101 9.16 2.12 1.81
N TRP A 102 8.28 1.65 2.70
CA TRP A 102 8.61 1.39 4.10
C TRP A 102 8.09 0.02 4.54
N ASP A 103 8.92 -0.77 5.23
CA ASP A 103 8.50 -2.06 5.80
C ASP A 103 7.49 -1.82 6.94
N GLU A 104 6.50 -2.70 7.10
CA GLU A 104 5.49 -2.54 8.14
C GLU A 104 6.12 -2.76 9.53
N PRO A 105 6.16 -1.74 10.40
CA PRO A 105 6.70 -1.91 11.74
C PRO A 105 5.71 -2.73 12.58
N SER A 106 6.25 -3.53 13.50
CA SER A 106 5.45 -4.38 14.41
C SER A 106 4.82 -3.57 15.55
N LEU A 107 4.04 -2.54 15.20
CA LEU A 107 3.32 -1.69 16.16
C LEU A 107 1.92 -2.26 16.49
N PHE A 108 1.17 -2.70 15.47
CA PHE A 108 -0.18 -3.24 15.63
C PHE A 108 -0.25 -4.74 15.34
N VAL A 109 0.45 -5.20 14.30
CA VAL A 109 0.57 -6.60 13.89
C VAL A 109 1.94 -6.84 13.27
N PRO A 110 2.44 -8.09 13.18
CA PRO A 110 3.68 -8.39 12.48
C PRO A 110 3.55 -8.15 10.96
N GLY A 111 4.53 -7.48 10.36
CA GLY A 111 4.66 -7.35 8.90
C GLY A 111 4.98 -8.70 8.25
N LYS A 112 4.09 -9.17 7.37
CA LYS A 112 4.21 -10.45 6.64
C LYS A 112 3.81 -10.33 5.17
N GLY A 113 3.54 -9.12 4.71
CA GLY A 113 2.97 -8.82 3.40
C GLY A 113 3.86 -9.26 2.26
N VAL A 114 5.13 -8.89 2.34
CA VAL A 114 6.16 -9.23 1.36
C VAL A 114 6.30 -10.74 1.21
N GLU A 115 6.29 -11.49 2.31
CA GLU A 115 6.39 -12.95 2.30
C GLU A 115 5.19 -13.58 1.57
N VAL A 116 3.97 -13.14 1.92
CA VAL A 116 2.72 -13.63 1.30
C VAL A 116 2.71 -13.34 -0.21
N LEU A 117 3.10 -12.13 -0.61
CA LEU A 117 3.14 -11.72 -2.02
C LEU A 117 4.18 -12.54 -2.82
N ARG A 118 5.40 -12.67 -2.29
CA ARG A 118 6.47 -13.43 -2.95
C ARG A 118 6.12 -14.91 -3.07
N ALA A 119 5.51 -15.50 -2.04
CA ALA A 119 5.05 -16.89 -2.07
C ALA A 119 4.00 -17.15 -3.16
N ALA A 120 3.23 -16.13 -3.55
CA ALA A 120 2.27 -16.17 -4.65
C ALA A 120 2.85 -15.81 -6.02
N GLY A 121 4.17 -15.59 -6.12
CA GLY A 121 4.86 -15.26 -7.37
C GLY A 121 4.74 -13.80 -7.78
N VAL A 122 4.37 -12.89 -6.87
CA VAL A 122 4.39 -11.44 -7.11
C VAL A 122 5.82 -10.92 -6.99
N GLU A 123 6.26 -10.10 -7.96
CA GLU A 123 7.50 -9.34 -7.84
C GLU A 123 7.32 -8.25 -6.78
N VAL A 124 8.14 -8.26 -5.73
CA VAL A 124 8.04 -7.28 -4.63
C VAL A 124 9.34 -6.52 -4.46
N VAL A 125 9.29 -5.21 -4.67
CA VAL A 125 10.44 -4.30 -4.62
C VAL A 125 10.24 -3.26 -3.51
N LYS A 126 11.16 -3.24 -2.54
CA LYS A 126 11.31 -2.09 -1.65
C LYS A 126 12.14 -1.04 -2.36
N LEU A 127 11.55 0.11 -2.68
CA LEU A 127 12.27 1.19 -3.35
C LEU A 127 12.96 2.07 -2.31
N ALA A 128 14.27 2.25 -2.47
CA ALA A 128 15.05 3.11 -1.58
C ALA A 128 14.71 4.60 -1.76
N GLY A 129 15.01 5.41 -0.74
CA GLY A 129 14.95 6.87 -0.82
C GLY A 129 13.63 7.52 -0.39
N LEU A 130 12.53 6.77 -0.28
CA LEU A 130 11.23 7.30 0.15
C LEU A 130 10.76 6.81 1.53
N GLU A 131 11.53 5.94 2.19
CA GLU A 131 11.18 5.37 3.50
C GLU A 131 10.95 6.45 4.57
N ALA A 132 11.85 7.43 4.66
CA ALA A 132 11.75 8.51 5.65
C ALA A 132 10.49 9.36 5.46
N GLU A 133 10.13 9.67 4.21
CA GLU A 133 8.93 10.44 3.87
C GLU A 133 7.65 9.65 4.15
N ALA A 134 7.65 8.35 3.86
CA ALA A 134 6.54 7.45 4.17
C ALA A 134 6.32 7.29 5.69
N ARG A 135 7.41 7.11 6.45
CA ARG A 135 7.37 7.04 7.90
C ARG A 135 6.94 8.37 8.53
N ALA A 136 7.33 9.51 7.95
CA ALA A 136 6.97 10.83 8.44
C ALA A 136 5.44 11.06 8.48
N ALA A 137 4.66 10.43 7.58
CA ALA A 137 3.19 10.47 7.63
C ALA A 137 2.61 9.76 8.87
N ASN A 138 3.41 8.95 9.57
CA ASN A 138 3.00 8.06 10.66
C ASN A 138 3.66 8.39 12.00
N VAL A 139 4.44 9.48 12.11
CA VAL A 139 5.18 9.83 13.36
C VAL A 139 4.27 9.94 14.58
N HIS A 140 3.04 10.41 14.40
CA HIS A 140 2.01 10.51 15.43
C HIS A 140 1.64 9.18 16.11
N LEU A 141 2.08 8.04 15.58
CA LEU A 141 1.86 6.71 16.15
C LEU A 141 3.04 6.21 17.00
N PHE A 142 4.18 6.90 16.97
CA PHE A 142 5.43 6.49 17.62
C PHE A 142 5.85 7.40 18.76
N ASP A 143 5.05 8.41 19.09
CA ASP A 143 5.32 9.34 20.19
C ASP A 143 4.76 8.77 21.51
N GLU A 144 5.69 8.51 22.45
CA GLU A 144 5.57 8.89 23.87
C GLU A 144 6.59 10.00 24.16
#